data_AF-A0A965Z144-F1
#
_entry.id   AF-A0A965Z144-F1
#
_cell.length_a   1.000
_cell.length_b   1.000
_cell.length_c   1.000
_cell.angle_alpha   90.00
_cell.angle_beta   90.00
_cell.angle_gamma   90.00
#
_symmetry.space_group_name_H-M   'P 1'
#
loop_
_entity.id
_entity.type
_entity.pdbx_description
1 polymer ?
#
loop_
_entity_poly.entity_id
_entity_poly.type
_entity_poly.pdbx_seq_one_letter_code
_entity_poly.pdbx_strand_id
1 'polypeptide(L)'
;MNYSIDHEFKALIRSLTEAEYSALESSVLSEGCRDAIIVWRGHGIIVDGHNRYEICMKHGITFRVEEMDFPDRHGVKVWILKNQLARRNLTDGERFEVAVLLKDALAEVGREKMSDGGGDKKSEVAKSGLSINNKPEKPEPTKEEPKHDTRKVIASNLGWSTGKVAQAEVVRKEDPERWDEVKAGTKTVGAAYTEVKKPHVANNSGENEWYTPPKYTEAAKRVMGGIDLDPASNSVANEFVKADAFYTKEDDGLTKQWYGRVWLNPPYAQPLIAQFAEAVVGKFSSAEFEQAVVLVNNATDTKWLQSMMKACSAACFLEGRIRYLDKTGEPKNSPIQGQVALYFGEDIQRFTDEFGAFGVVMSR
;
A
#
# COMPACT_ATOMS: atom_id res chain seq x y z
N MET A 1 -7.42 42.81 26.32
CA MET A 1 -8.37 42.38 25.27
C MET A 1 -8.43 40.87 25.28
N ASN A 2 -9.61 40.28 25.11
CA ASN A 2 -9.79 38.83 25.02
C ASN A 2 -10.04 38.49 23.54
N TYR A 3 -9.27 37.57 22.97
CA TYR A 3 -9.40 37.11 21.59
C TYR A 3 -10.08 35.74 21.54
N SER A 4 -10.81 35.46 20.46
CA SER A 4 -11.52 34.19 20.28
C SER A 4 -10.68 33.17 19.52
N ILE A 5 -10.79 31.90 19.92
CA ILE A 5 -10.20 30.75 19.22
C ILE A 5 -11.26 30.19 18.29
N ASP A 6 -10.96 30.19 17.00
CA ASP A 6 -11.80 29.53 16.00
C ASP A 6 -11.39 28.07 15.85
N HIS A 7 -12.32 27.14 16.09
CA HIS A 7 -12.05 25.71 16.03
C HIS A 7 -11.62 25.23 14.63
N GLU A 8 -12.13 25.87 13.57
CA GLU A 8 -11.76 25.53 12.21
C GLU A 8 -10.31 25.93 11.92
N PHE A 9 -9.89 27.11 12.38
CA PHE A 9 -8.49 27.57 12.22
C PHE A 9 -7.53 26.76 13.09
N LYS A 10 -7.91 26.45 14.34
CA LYS A 10 -7.10 25.61 15.23
C LYS A 10 -6.88 24.21 14.64
N ALA A 11 -7.88 23.64 13.99
CA ALA A 11 -7.81 22.31 13.37
C ALA A 11 -6.84 22.21 12.17
N LEU A 12 -6.49 23.34 11.52
CA LEU A 12 -5.54 23.38 10.41
C LEU A 12 -4.07 23.35 10.86
N ILE A 13 -3.82 23.44 12.17
CA ILE A 13 -2.49 23.47 12.75
C ILE A 13 -2.24 22.13 13.43
N ARG A 14 -1.04 21.57 13.25
CA ARG A 14 -0.66 20.34 13.96
C ARG A 14 -0.81 20.54 15.47
N SER A 15 -1.55 19.64 16.11
CA SER A 15 -1.63 19.58 17.57
C SER A 15 -0.26 19.24 18.15
N LEU A 16 0.13 19.93 19.22
CA LEU A 16 1.36 19.60 19.93
C LEU A 16 1.15 18.31 20.73
N THR A 17 2.20 17.49 20.79
CA THR A 17 2.23 16.40 21.78
C THR A 17 2.29 16.99 23.20
N GLU A 18 2.00 16.18 24.21
CA GLU A 18 2.07 16.61 25.62
C GLU A 18 3.48 17.11 26.00
N ALA A 19 4.52 16.43 25.48
CA ALA A 19 5.91 16.85 25.68
C ALA A 19 6.22 18.18 24.99
N GLU A 20 5.76 18.38 23.74
CA GLU A 20 5.95 19.63 23.00
C GLU A 20 5.20 20.79 23.65
N TYR A 21 3.97 20.55 24.13
CA TYR A 21 3.19 21.55 24.86
C TYR A 21 3.89 21.93 26.17
N SER A 22 4.34 20.95 26.96
CA SER A 22 5.04 21.19 28.23
C SER A 22 6.34 21.97 28.04
N ALA A 23 7.09 21.67 26.97
CA ALA A 23 8.28 22.42 26.59
C ALA A 23 7.96 23.87 26.20
N LEU A 24 6.89 24.07 25.41
CA LEU A 24 6.41 25.41 25.05
C LEU A 24 5.96 26.19 26.28
N GLU A 25 5.17 25.58 27.17
CA GLU A 25 4.69 26.20 28.40
C GLU A 25 5.86 26.63 29.29
N SER A 26 6.86 25.77 29.47
CA SER A 26 8.07 26.09 30.24
C SER A 26 8.86 27.28 29.65
N SER A 27 9.01 27.34 28.32
CA SER A 27 9.67 28.48 27.64
C SER A 27 8.87 29.77 27.82
N VAL A 28 7.54 29.73 27.64
CA VAL A 28 6.69 30.91 27.84
C VAL A 28 6.71 31.40 29.29
N LEU A 29 6.72 30.51 30.27
CA LEU A 29 6.79 30.86 31.70
C LEU A 29 8.14 31.52 32.07
N SER A 30 9.24 31.06 31.49
CA SER A 30 10.58 31.54 31.84
C SER A 30 11.01 32.78 31.04
N GLU A 31 10.60 32.89 29.78
CA GLU A 31 11.09 33.89 28.84
C GLU A 31 10.00 34.87 28.37
N GLY A 32 8.74 34.62 28.73
CA GLY A 32 7.57 35.34 28.23
C GLY A 32 7.16 34.93 26.81
N CYS A 33 6.05 35.49 26.33
CA CYS A 33 5.58 35.26 24.96
C CYS A 33 6.41 36.07 23.96
N ARG A 34 7.53 35.48 23.49
CA ARG A 34 8.47 36.12 22.57
C ARG A 34 7.84 36.47 21.22
N ASP A 35 7.19 35.51 20.59
CA ASP A 35 6.52 35.67 19.30
C ASP A 35 5.14 36.30 19.49
N ALA A 36 4.77 37.20 18.57
CA ALA A 36 3.45 37.80 18.58
C ALA A 36 2.35 36.76 18.26
N ILE A 37 1.15 37.00 18.80
CA ILE A 37 -0.06 36.27 18.43
C ILE A 37 -0.66 36.98 17.23
N ILE A 38 -0.93 36.22 16.17
CA ILE A 38 -1.50 36.78 14.94
C ILE A 38 -3.01 36.74 15.05
N VAL A 39 -3.67 37.88 14.83
CA VAL A 39 -5.13 38.00 14.88
C VAL A 39 -5.69 38.60 13.60
N TRP A 40 -6.92 38.22 13.27
CA TRP A 40 -7.64 38.80 12.14
C TRP A 40 -8.18 40.18 12.52
N ARG A 41 -7.66 41.21 11.84
CA ARG A 41 -8.00 42.62 12.02
C ARG A 41 -9.52 42.83 11.96
N GLY A 42 -10.06 43.50 12.98
CA GLY A 42 -11.49 43.81 13.05
C GLY A 42 -12.41 42.64 13.46
N HIS A 43 -11.90 41.41 13.54
CA HIS A 43 -12.67 40.23 13.94
C HIS A 43 -12.35 39.74 15.36
N GLY A 44 -11.14 40.04 15.87
CA GLY A 44 -10.71 39.57 17.18
C GLY A 44 -10.51 38.05 17.28
N ILE A 45 -10.29 37.39 16.14
CA ILE A 45 -10.10 35.94 16.01
C ILE A 45 -8.61 35.63 15.87
N ILE A 46 -8.12 34.61 16.57
CA ILE A 46 -6.73 34.15 16.48
C ILE A 46 -6.50 33.36 15.18
N VAL A 47 -5.39 33.67 14.50
CA VAL A 47 -4.96 33.05 13.25
C VAL A 47 -3.74 32.14 13.47
N ASP A 48 -2.74 32.60 14.23
CA ASP A 48 -1.59 31.79 14.67
C ASP A 48 -1.20 32.14 16.11
N GLY A 49 -0.60 31.17 16.81
CA GLY A 49 -0.22 31.32 18.21
C GLY A 49 -1.29 30.84 19.20
N HIS A 50 -2.24 30.02 18.77
CA HIS A 50 -3.30 29.44 19.62
C HIS A 50 -2.78 28.86 20.96
N ASN A 51 -1.76 28.00 20.93
CA ASN A 51 -1.21 27.42 22.16
C ASN A 51 -0.51 28.48 23.03
N ARG A 52 0.23 29.41 22.42
CA ARG A 52 0.87 30.53 23.14
C ARG A 52 -0.17 31.40 23.83
N TYR A 53 -1.28 31.70 23.14
CA TYR A 53 -2.40 32.44 23.69
C TYR A 53 -3.00 31.74 24.91
N GLU A 54 -3.34 30.45 24.79
CA GLU A 54 -3.93 29.67 25.89
C GLU A 54 -3.01 29.65 27.12
N ILE A 55 -1.71 29.44 26.92
CA ILE A 55 -0.71 29.47 27.99
C ILE A 55 -0.62 30.85 28.64
N CYS A 56 -0.56 31.92 27.83
CA CYS A 56 -0.46 33.28 28.36
C CYS A 56 -1.70 33.67 29.17
N MET A 57 -2.89 33.30 28.68
CA MET A 57 -4.14 33.54 29.38
C MET A 57 -4.24 32.75 30.69
N LYS A 58 -3.79 31.50 30.69
CA LYS A 58 -3.75 30.63 31.87
C LYS A 58 -2.86 31.19 32.99
N HIS A 59 -1.70 31.75 32.63
CA HIS A 59 -0.69 32.20 33.59
C HIS A 59 -0.63 33.72 33.78
N GLY A 60 -1.52 34.48 33.14
CA GLY A 60 -1.52 35.95 33.22
C GLY A 60 -0.28 36.61 32.61
N ILE A 61 0.35 35.97 31.61
CA ILE A 61 1.56 36.47 30.94
C ILE A 61 1.15 37.46 29.85
N THR A 62 1.81 38.62 29.82
CA THR A 62 1.61 39.62 28.76
C THR A 62 2.15 39.13 27.42
N PHE A 63 1.44 39.41 26.34
CA PHE A 63 1.81 39.03 24.98
C PHE A 63 1.64 40.19 24.00
N ARG A 64 2.37 40.13 22.88
CA ARG A 64 2.20 41.06 21.75
C ARG A 64 1.21 40.48 20.74
N VAL A 65 0.50 41.36 20.05
CA VAL A 65 -0.45 41.00 19.00
C VAL A 65 -0.07 41.71 17.72
N GLU A 66 -0.10 40.98 16.61
CA GLU A 66 0.00 41.53 15.27
C GLU A 66 -1.31 41.27 14.51
N GLU A 67 -1.90 42.35 14.00
CA GLU A 67 -3.16 42.26 13.26
C GLU A 67 -2.89 42.12 11.76
N MET A 68 -3.43 41.06 11.18
CA MET A 68 -3.41 40.81 9.74
C MET A 68 -4.80 40.95 9.14
N ASP A 69 -4.85 41.49 7.92
CA ASP A 69 -6.08 41.66 7.17
C ASP A 69 -6.25 40.52 6.17
N PHE A 70 -7.47 40.01 6.07
CA PHE A 70 -7.84 38.91 5.18
C PHE A 70 -9.22 39.22 4.56
N PRO A 71 -9.42 38.90 3.27
CA PRO A 71 -10.68 39.20 2.59
C PRO A 71 -11.86 38.41 3.16
N ASP A 72 -11.61 37.17 3.56
CA ASP A 72 -12.61 36.21 4.02
C ASP A 72 -11.94 35.10 4.84
N ARG A 73 -12.76 34.19 5.37
CA ARG A 73 -12.28 33.03 6.14
C ARG A 73 -11.39 32.11 5.30
N HIS A 74 -11.65 31.95 4.01
CA HIS A 74 -10.85 31.10 3.14
C HIS A 74 -9.43 31.64 2.96
N GLY A 75 -9.27 32.97 2.86
CA GLY A 75 -7.99 33.67 2.86
C GLY A 75 -7.19 33.40 4.13
N VAL A 76 -7.85 33.38 5.29
CA VAL A 76 -7.22 32.99 6.56
C VAL A 76 -6.72 31.54 6.50
N LYS A 77 -7.55 30.59 6.06
CA LYS A 77 -7.17 29.16 5.96
C LYS A 77 -5.97 28.95 5.03
N VAL A 78 -5.98 29.59 3.85
CA VAL A 78 -4.87 29.52 2.89
C VAL A 78 -3.59 30.07 3.51
N TRP A 79 -3.67 31.16 4.27
CA TRP A 79 -2.53 31.72 4.96
C TRP A 79 -1.98 30.77 6.03
N ILE A 80 -2.85 30.20 6.88
CA ILE A 80 -2.46 29.23 7.91
C ILE A 80 -1.72 28.04 7.29
N LEU A 81 -2.29 27.43 6.25
CA LEU A 81 -1.72 26.24 5.60
C LEU A 81 -0.39 26.54 4.91
N LYS A 82 -0.25 27.70 4.25
CA LYS A 82 1.03 28.15 3.68
C LYS A 82 2.08 28.36 4.77
N ASN A 83 1.70 28.97 5.89
CA ASN A 83 2.58 29.16 7.04
C ASN A 83 3.01 27.82 7.65
N GLN A 84 2.11 26.83 7.73
CA GLN A 84 2.46 25.48 8.16
C GLN A 84 3.51 24.85 7.24
N LEU A 85 3.33 24.93 5.91
CA LEU A 85 4.29 24.34 4.95
C LEU A 85 5.68 24.97 4.99
N ALA A 86 5.80 26.22 5.45
CA ALA A 86 7.08 26.90 5.62
C ALA A 86 7.85 26.42 6.87
N ARG A 87 7.20 25.70 7.79
CA ARG A 87 7.85 25.15 8.98
C ARG A 87 8.82 24.03 8.61
N ARG A 88 10.06 24.11 9.12
CA ARG A 88 11.13 23.14 8.82
C ARG A 88 11.01 21.82 9.59
N ASN A 89 10.17 21.76 10.62
CA ASN A 89 10.05 20.65 11.55
C ASN A 89 8.87 19.71 11.26
N LEU A 90 8.31 19.74 10.04
CA LEU A 90 7.27 18.81 9.62
C LEU A 90 7.87 17.63 8.84
N THR A 91 7.33 16.43 9.09
CA THR A 91 7.68 15.23 8.34
C THR A 91 7.13 15.30 6.91
N ASP A 92 7.64 14.45 6.02
CA ASP A 92 7.12 14.35 4.66
C ASP A 92 5.62 14.02 4.63
N GLY A 93 5.15 13.14 5.52
CA GLY A 93 3.72 12.79 5.61
C GLY A 93 2.86 13.94 6.12
N GLU A 94 3.31 14.67 7.14
CA GLU A 94 2.59 15.86 7.64
C GLU A 94 2.51 16.96 6.59
N ARG A 95 3.63 17.27 5.91
CA ARG A 95 3.67 18.26 4.83
C ARG A 95 2.71 17.88 3.71
N PHE A 96 2.61 16.60 3.38
CA PHE A 96 1.69 16.11 2.37
C PHE A 96 0.22 16.38 2.74
N GLU A 97 -0.21 16.07 3.97
CA GLU A 97 -1.61 16.35 4.40
C GLU A 97 -1.94 17.85 4.34
N VAL A 98 -1.02 18.71 4.80
CA VAL A 98 -1.18 20.17 4.72
C VAL A 98 -1.27 20.62 3.25
N ALA A 99 -0.48 20.04 2.35
CA ALA A 99 -0.53 20.37 0.93
C ALA A 99 -1.82 19.92 0.24
N VAL A 100 -2.41 18.80 0.66
CA VAL A 100 -3.74 18.35 0.20
C VAL A 100 -4.81 19.36 0.64
N LEU A 101 -4.83 19.72 1.93
CA LEU A 101 -5.78 20.72 2.46
C LEU A 101 -5.63 22.07 1.76
N LEU A 102 -4.39 22.52 1.52
CA LEU A 102 -4.12 23.77 0.82
C LEU A 102 -4.67 23.75 -0.60
N LYS A 103 -4.49 22.64 -1.31
CA LYS A 103 -5.03 22.48 -2.66
C LYS A 103 -6.56 22.54 -2.66
N ASP A 104 -7.23 21.94 -1.68
CA ASP A 104 -8.69 21.96 -1.59
C ASP A 104 -9.22 23.37 -1.28
N ALA A 105 -8.58 24.09 -0.35
CA ALA A 105 -8.90 25.48 -0.05
C ALA A 105 -8.69 26.40 -1.26
N LEU A 106 -7.60 26.24 -2.01
CA LEU A 106 -7.34 27.02 -3.23
C LEU A 106 -8.36 26.72 -4.34
N ALA A 107 -8.79 25.46 -4.46
CA ALA A 107 -9.78 25.08 -5.46
C ALA A 107 -11.17 25.67 -5.16
N GLU A 108 -11.51 25.86 -3.88
CA GLU A 108 -12.75 26.51 -3.47
C GLU A 108 -12.77 27.99 -3.84
N VAL A 109 -11.70 28.72 -3.52
CA VAL A 109 -11.52 30.13 -3.91
C VAL A 109 -11.59 30.31 -5.43
N GLY A 110 -11.04 29.35 -6.19
CA GLY A 110 -11.12 29.36 -7.65
C GLY A 110 -12.55 29.25 -8.18
N ARG A 111 -13.40 28.43 -7.55
CA ARG A 111 -14.81 28.26 -7.96
C ARG A 111 -15.65 29.50 -7.65
N GLU A 112 -15.47 30.12 -6.49
CA GLU A 112 -16.22 31.31 -6.09
C GLU A 112 -15.93 32.51 -7.01
N LYS A 113 -14.67 32.68 -7.42
CA LYS A 113 -14.30 33.74 -8.37
C LYS A 113 -14.87 33.53 -9.78
N MET A 114 -15.13 32.28 -10.19
CA MET A 114 -15.78 31.97 -11.46
C MET A 114 -17.29 32.19 -11.41
N SER A 115 -17.95 31.96 -10.27
CA SER A 115 -19.37 32.27 -10.11
C SER A 115 -19.65 33.78 -10.10
N ASP A 116 -18.73 34.59 -9.60
CA ASP A 116 -18.88 36.06 -9.56
C ASP A 116 -18.52 36.74 -10.90
N GLY A 117 -17.74 36.06 -11.77
CA GLY A 117 -17.31 36.59 -13.07
C GLY A 117 -18.23 36.26 -14.26
N GLY A 118 -19.29 35.48 -14.04
CA GLY A 118 -20.18 34.94 -15.08
C GLY A 118 -21.33 35.87 -15.53
N GLY A 119 -21.14 37.19 -15.50
CA GLY A 119 -22.15 38.17 -15.91
C GLY A 119 -22.35 38.24 -17.43
N ASP A 120 -23.54 37.86 -17.88
CA ASP A 120 -24.24 38.19 -19.13
C ASP A 120 -23.43 38.53 -20.39
N LYS A 121 -23.33 37.55 -21.30
CA LYS A 121 -23.23 37.80 -22.75
C LYS A 121 -24.27 36.99 -23.52
N LYS A 122 -25.55 37.34 -23.36
CA LYS A 122 -26.58 37.07 -24.37
C LYS A 122 -27.42 38.32 -24.59
N SER A 123 -27.02 39.15 -25.56
CA SER A 123 -27.95 40.06 -26.22
C SER A 123 -28.30 39.49 -27.59
N GLU A 124 -29.57 39.17 -27.77
CA GLU A 124 -30.20 38.83 -29.04
C GLU A 124 -30.22 40.03 -29.99
N VAL A 125 -29.31 40.13 -30.97
CA VAL A 125 -29.59 40.87 -32.21
C VAL A 125 -28.77 40.27 -33.36
N ALA A 126 -29.48 39.62 -34.30
CA ALA A 126 -29.18 39.44 -35.73
C ALA A 126 -29.48 38.02 -36.23
N LYS A 127 -30.77 37.71 -36.39
CA LYS A 127 -31.23 36.79 -37.44
C LYS A 127 -31.25 37.55 -38.76
N SER A 128 -30.51 37.09 -39.76
CA SER A 128 -30.96 37.03 -41.18
C SER A 128 -29.86 36.42 -42.06
N GLY A 129 -30.25 35.60 -43.04
CA GLY A 129 -29.39 35.24 -44.18
C GLY A 129 -29.27 33.75 -44.45
N LEU A 130 -30.00 33.29 -45.47
CA LEU A 130 -29.92 31.96 -46.05
C LEU A 130 -28.59 31.72 -46.79
N SER A 131 -27.99 30.56 -46.52
CA SER A 131 -27.21 29.64 -47.38
C SER A 131 -26.65 30.16 -48.73
N ILE A 132 -25.30 30.20 -48.88
CA ILE A 132 -24.55 29.72 -50.07
C ILE A 132 -23.18 29.19 -49.61
N ASN A 133 -22.81 28.01 -50.12
CA ASN A 133 -21.55 27.30 -49.90
C ASN A 133 -20.29 28.16 -50.16
N ASN A 134 -19.44 28.29 -49.15
CA ASN A 134 -17.99 28.14 -49.24
C ASN A 134 -17.44 27.97 -47.83
N LYS A 135 -16.73 26.87 -47.59
CA LYS A 135 -16.11 26.51 -46.31
C LYS A 135 -15.12 27.61 -45.88
N PRO A 136 -15.41 28.42 -44.84
CA PRO A 136 -14.41 29.28 -44.21
C PRO A 136 -13.69 28.47 -43.13
N GLU A 137 -12.46 28.85 -42.83
CA GLU A 137 -11.63 28.28 -41.78
C GLU A 137 -12.41 28.09 -40.47
N LYS A 138 -12.21 26.93 -39.83
CA LYS A 138 -12.74 26.69 -38.49
C LYS A 138 -12.22 27.79 -37.56
N PRO A 139 -13.09 28.43 -36.77
CA PRO A 139 -12.65 29.35 -35.73
C PRO A 139 -11.70 28.63 -34.78
N GLU A 140 -10.63 29.31 -34.38
CA GLU A 140 -9.72 28.84 -33.33
C GLU A 140 -10.55 28.36 -32.14
N PRO A 141 -10.28 27.15 -31.60
CA PRO A 141 -10.94 26.71 -30.38
C PRO A 141 -10.61 27.73 -29.29
N THR A 142 -11.66 28.36 -28.79
CA THR A 142 -11.72 29.08 -27.52
C THR A 142 -10.84 28.37 -26.50
N LYS A 143 -9.91 29.12 -25.88
CA LYS A 143 -9.02 28.66 -24.82
C LYS A 143 -9.80 27.91 -23.74
N GLU A 144 -9.90 26.59 -23.88
CA GLU A 144 -10.23 25.70 -22.78
C GLU A 144 -9.05 25.79 -21.80
N GLU A 145 -9.33 26.24 -20.58
CA GLU A 145 -8.34 26.26 -19.51
C GLU A 145 -7.75 24.86 -19.30
N PRO A 146 -6.43 24.75 -19.04
CA PRO A 146 -5.81 23.46 -18.84
C PRO A 146 -6.42 22.79 -17.60
N LYS A 147 -6.94 21.57 -17.74
CA LYS A 147 -7.31 20.68 -16.62
C LYS A 147 -6.21 20.76 -15.55
N HIS A 148 -6.52 21.37 -14.42
CA HIS A 148 -5.56 21.63 -13.37
C HIS A 148 -5.08 20.29 -12.77
N ASP A 149 -3.88 19.87 -13.15
CA ASP A 149 -3.27 18.64 -12.66
C ASP A 149 -2.99 18.78 -11.16
N THR A 150 -3.88 18.20 -10.35
CA THR A 150 -3.88 18.29 -8.89
C THR A 150 -2.52 17.88 -8.31
N ARG A 151 -1.85 16.90 -8.92
CA ARG A 151 -0.53 16.44 -8.47
C ARG A 151 0.55 17.48 -8.69
N LYS A 152 0.47 18.29 -9.76
CA LYS A 152 1.46 19.35 -10.02
C LYS A 152 1.43 20.43 -8.97
N VAL A 153 0.25 20.79 -8.46
CA VAL A 153 0.15 21.83 -7.41
C VAL A 153 0.65 21.32 -6.06
N ILE A 154 0.30 20.09 -5.68
CA ILE A 154 0.85 19.47 -4.48
C ILE A 154 2.38 19.35 -4.61
N ALA A 155 2.88 18.87 -5.76
CA ALA A 155 4.31 18.76 -6.02
C ALA A 155 5.04 20.10 -5.89
N SER A 156 4.48 21.17 -6.48
CA SER A 156 5.01 22.53 -6.41
C SER A 156 5.09 23.05 -4.97
N ASN A 157 4.00 22.90 -4.20
CA ASN A 157 3.96 23.33 -2.79
C ASN A 157 4.94 22.57 -1.89
N LEU A 158 5.26 21.32 -2.24
CA LEU A 158 6.18 20.47 -1.46
C LEU A 158 7.64 20.53 -1.93
N GLY A 159 7.89 21.03 -3.13
CA GLY A 159 9.19 20.86 -3.81
C GLY A 159 9.47 19.40 -4.18
N TRP A 160 8.42 18.62 -4.46
CA TRP A 160 8.51 17.19 -4.80
C TRP A 160 8.34 16.97 -6.30
N SER A 161 8.72 15.78 -6.78
CA SER A 161 8.31 15.32 -8.10
C SER A 161 6.84 14.88 -8.07
N THR A 162 6.15 14.99 -9.22
CA THR A 162 4.78 14.44 -9.37
C THR A 162 4.73 12.93 -9.12
N GLY A 163 5.83 12.22 -9.40
CA GLY A 163 5.98 10.81 -9.07
C GLY A 163 5.97 10.54 -7.57
N LYS A 164 6.69 11.33 -6.76
CA LYS A 164 6.67 11.20 -5.29
C LYS A 164 5.29 11.51 -4.70
N VAL A 165 4.56 12.47 -5.28
CA VAL A 165 3.16 12.74 -4.93
C VAL A 165 2.27 11.54 -5.22
N ALA A 166 2.40 10.93 -6.40
CA ALA A 166 1.63 9.73 -6.75
C ALA A 166 1.94 8.54 -5.82
N GLN A 167 3.19 8.37 -5.41
CA GLN A 167 3.56 7.35 -4.42
C GLN A 167 2.88 7.57 -3.08
N ALA A 168 2.89 8.80 -2.57
CA ALA A 168 2.21 9.17 -1.32
C ALA A 168 0.70 8.93 -1.40
N GLU A 169 0.05 9.30 -2.51
CA GLU A 169 -1.38 9.03 -2.74
C GLU A 169 -1.71 7.53 -2.68
N VAL A 170 -0.87 6.68 -3.28
CA VAL A 170 -1.04 5.23 -3.27
C VAL A 170 -0.93 4.69 -1.85
N VAL A 171 0.15 5.01 -1.13
CA VAL A 171 0.34 4.55 0.26
C VAL A 171 -0.81 5.00 1.15
N ARG A 172 -1.15 6.29 1.11
CA ARG A 172 -2.23 6.89 1.90
C ARG A 172 -3.58 6.21 1.68
N LYS A 173 -3.85 5.75 0.46
CA LYS A 173 -5.12 5.12 0.10
C LYS A 173 -5.14 3.62 0.37
N GLU A 174 -4.07 2.92 0.04
CA GLU A 174 -4.03 1.45 0.03
C GLU A 174 -3.54 0.86 1.36
N ASP A 175 -2.76 1.60 2.15
CA ASP A 175 -2.20 1.15 3.44
C ASP A 175 -2.12 2.31 4.46
N PRO A 176 -3.24 2.66 5.12
CA PRO A 176 -3.30 3.78 6.06
C PRO A 176 -2.37 3.65 7.27
N GLU A 177 -2.18 2.43 7.80
CA GLU A 177 -1.27 2.18 8.91
C GLU A 177 0.17 2.53 8.52
N ARG A 178 0.58 2.16 7.30
CA ARG A 178 1.88 2.56 6.79
C ARG A 178 2.00 4.05 6.55
N TRP A 179 0.90 4.69 6.14
CA TRP A 179 0.88 6.14 6.00
C TRP A 179 1.08 6.85 7.34
N ASP A 180 0.59 6.28 8.45
CA ASP A 180 0.87 6.79 9.80
C ASP A 180 2.36 6.74 10.14
N GLU A 181 3.10 5.72 9.71
CA GLU A 181 4.57 5.67 9.85
C GLU A 181 5.27 6.79 9.05
N VAL A 182 4.76 7.13 7.86
CA VAL A 182 5.27 8.24 7.05
C VAL A 182 4.98 9.59 7.72
N LYS A 183 3.80 9.77 8.31
CA LYS A 183 3.47 10.96 9.10
C LYS A 183 4.32 11.07 10.37
N ALA A 184 4.61 9.96 11.03
CA ALA A 184 5.52 9.93 12.17
C ALA A 184 6.99 10.18 11.80
N GLY A 185 7.33 10.17 10.50
CA GLY A 185 8.69 10.34 10.01
C GLY A 185 9.58 9.13 10.24
N THR A 186 9.03 8.01 10.73
CA THR A 186 9.76 6.75 10.93
C THR A 186 9.96 5.99 9.62
N LYS A 187 9.19 6.32 8.57
CA LYS A 187 9.31 5.73 7.24
C LYS A 187 9.26 6.80 6.14
N THR A 188 9.98 6.58 5.05
CA THR A 188 9.93 7.45 3.87
C THR A 188 8.78 7.06 2.94
N VAL A 189 8.25 8.02 2.17
CA VAL A 189 7.22 7.77 1.14
C VAL A 189 7.63 6.67 0.17
N GLY A 190 8.89 6.68 -0.29
CA GLY A 190 9.41 5.70 -1.24
C GLY A 190 9.48 4.30 -0.67
N ALA A 191 9.98 4.14 0.57
CA ALA A 191 10.04 2.84 1.23
C ALA A 191 8.63 2.25 1.45
N ALA A 192 7.71 3.07 1.97
CA ALA A 192 6.31 2.68 2.15
C ALA A 192 5.68 2.24 0.82
N TYR A 193 5.89 3.02 -0.25
CA TYR A 193 5.38 2.72 -1.58
C TYR A 193 5.94 1.41 -2.15
N THR A 194 7.25 1.16 -2.04
CA THR A 194 7.86 -0.08 -2.51
C THR A 194 7.23 -1.31 -1.85
N GLU A 195 6.99 -1.25 -0.54
CA GLU A 195 6.35 -2.32 0.21
C GLU A 195 4.85 -2.49 -0.16
N VAL A 196 4.12 -1.42 -0.48
CA VAL A 196 2.73 -1.50 -1.02
C VAL A 196 2.71 -2.10 -2.43
N LYS A 197 3.67 -1.72 -3.28
CA LYS A 197 3.77 -2.17 -4.69
C LYS A 197 4.37 -3.56 -4.88
N LYS A 198 5.02 -4.15 -3.86
CA LYS A 198 5.61 -5.48 -3.97
C LYS A 198 4.49 -6.47 -4.37
N PRO A 199 4.63 -7.19 -5.51
CA PRO A 199 3.62 -8.13 -5.94
C PRO A 199 3.37 -9.16 -4.84
N HIS A 200 2.09 -9.45 -4.59
CA HIS A 200 1.58 -10.33 -3.53
C HIS A 200 2.24 -11.73 -3.48
N VAL A 201 2.96 -12.16 -4.52
CA VAL A 201 3.70 -13.44 -4.55
C VAL A 201 4.97 -13.39 -3.69
N ALA A 202 5.55 -12.21 -3.47
CA ALA A 202 6.79 -12.05 -2.70
C ALA A 202 6.58 -11.97 -1.18
N ASN A 203 5.35 -11.76 -0.71
CA ASN A 203 4.99 -11.69 0.70
C ASN A 203 3.84 -12.67 0.98
N ASN A 204 4.13 -13.97 1.06
CA ASN A 204 3.31 -14.81 1.91
C ASN A 204 3.58 -14.33 3.34
N SER A 205 2.55 -13.77 3.98
CA SER A 205 2.54 -13.37 5.38
C SER A 205 3.28 -14.41 6.21
N GLY A 206 4.20 -14.01 7.08
CA GLY A 206 5.17 -14.88 7.78
C GLY A 206 4.63 -16.07 8.59
N GLU A 207 3.34 -16.38 8.54
CA GLU A 207 2.82 -17.73 8.79
C GLU A 207 3.18 -18.67 7.63
N ASN A 208 4.19 -19.50 7.83
CA ASN A 208 4.65 -20.49 6.85
C ASN A 208 3.95 -21.85 6.98
N GLU A 209 2.91 -21.96 7.81
CA GLU A 209 2.23 -23.22 8.08
C GLU A 209 0.97 -23.36 7.23
N TRP A 210 1.11 -24.07 6.11
CA TRP A 210 0.04 -24.30 5.14
C TRP A 210 -0.40 -25.77 5.21
N TYR A 211 -1.48 -26.05 5.93
CA TYR A 211 -2.00 -27.41 6.07
C TYR A 211 -2.79 -27.81 4.82
N THR A 212 -2.22 -28.71 4.02
CA THR A 212 -2.79 -29.15 2.74
C THR A 212 -4.06 -29.98 2.96
N PRO A 213 -5.18 -29.66 2.29
CA PRO A 213 -6.37 -30.51 2.34
C PRO A 213 -6.07 -31.95 1.88
N PRO A 214 -6.55 -33.00 2.60
CA PRO A 214 -6.20 -34.40 2.33
C PRO A 214 -6.44 -34.87 0.89
N LYS A 215 -7.41 -34.29 0.17
CA LYS A 215 -7.67 -34.66 -1.23
C LYS A 215 -6.43 -34.56 -2.13
N TYR A 216 -5.52 -33.62 -1.86
CA TYR A 216 -4.29 -33.46 -2.66
C TYR A 216 -3.19 -34.43 -2.23
N THR A 217 -2.99 -34.64 -0.92
CA THR A 217 -1.98 -35.56 -0.41
C THR A 217 -2.36 -37.02 -0.68
N GLU A 218 -3.65 -37.36 -0.61
CA GLU A 218 -4.17 -38.68 -0.99
C GLU A 218 -4.05 -38.95 -2.49
N ALA A 219 -4.25 -37.93 -3.34
CA ALA A 219 -3.97 -38.07 -4.77
C ALA A 219 -2.47 -38.30 -5.02
N ALA A 220 -1.59 -37.55 -4.35
CA ALA A 220 -0.15 -37.78 -4.45
C ALA A 220 0.27 -39.18 -3.99
N LYS A 221 -0.34 -39.73 -2.93
CA LYS A 221 -0.13 -41.12 -2.52
C LYS A 221 -0.59 -42.12 -3.57
N ARG A 222 -1.73 -41.90 -4.23
CA ARG A 222 -2.19 -42.79 -5.31
C ARG A 222 -1.25 -42.74 -6.52
N VAL A 223 -0.72 -41.56 -6.85
CA VAL A 223 0.31 -41.39 -7.89
C VAL A 223 1.61 -42.12 -7.52
N MET A 224 2.17 -41.84 -6.35
CA MET A 224 3.53 -42.30 -6.00
C MET A 224 3.54 -43.67 -5.30
N GLY A 225 2.39 -44.19 -4.91
CA GLY A 225 2.25 -45.41 -4.10
C GLY A 225 2.43 -45.20 -2.58
N GLY A 226 2.62 -43.96 -2.14
CA GLY A 226 2.88 -43.57 -0.75
C GLY A 226 3.72 -42.28 -0.69
N ILE A 227 4.03 -41.82 0.52
CA ILE A 227 4.90 -40.66 0.76
C ILE A 227 5.92 -41.08 1.83
N ASP A 228 7.19 -41.21 1.44
CA ASP A 228 8.26 -41.56 2.38
C ASP A 228 8.74 -40.33 3.15
N LEU A 229 8.78 -39.17 2.49
CA LEU A 229 9.36 -37.96 3.05
C LEU A 229 8.57 -36.68 2.72
N ASP A 230 8.37 -35.84 3.73
CA ASP A 230 8.00 -34.42 3.58
C ASP A 230 9.11 -33.52 4.16
N PRO A 231 9.95 -32.89 3.31
CA PRO A 231 11.14 -32.17 3.78
C PRO A 231 10.85 -30.74 4.25
N ALA A 232 9.57 -30.31 4.29
CA ALA A 232 9.19 -28.98 4.73
C ALA A 232 7.88 -29.02 5.53
N SER A 233 7.90 -29.71 6.68
CA SER A 233 6.70 -30.05 7.44
C SER A 233 6.80 -29.72 8.93
N ASN A 234 5.76 -30.09 9.67
CA ASN A 234 5.75 -30.14 11.13
C ASN A 234 4.81 -31.29 11.58
N SER A 235 4.76 -31.57 12.89
CA SER A 235 3.95 -32.67 13.42
C SER A 235 2.46 -32.55 13.10
N VAL A 236 1.90 -31.34 13.13
CA VAL A 236 0.48 -31.07 12.84
C VAL A 236 0.19 -31.26 11.34
N ALA A 237 1.07 -30.75 10.46
CA ALA A 237 0.93 -30.92 9.02
C ALA A 237 0.98 -32.40 8.62
N ASN A 238 1.84 -33.17 9.29
CA ASN A 238 1.96 -34.60 9.00
C ASN A 238 0.73 -35.42 9.41
N GLU A 239 -0.18 -34.90 10.24
CA GLU A 239 -1.47 -35.56 10.50
C GLU A 239 -2.33 -35.67 9.22
N PHE A 240 -2.16 -34.71 8.30
CA PHE A 240 -2.85 -34.66 7.00
C PHE A 240 -2.02 -35.26 5.86
N VAL A 241 -0.71 -35.00 5.84
CA VAL A 241 0.20 -35.54 4.81
C VAL A 241 0.40 -37.04 5.00
N LYS A 242 0.62 -37.48 6.24
CA LYS A 242 0.97 -38.87 6.62
C LYS A 242 2.14 -39.40 5.80
N ALA A 243 3.22 -38.62 5.75
CA ALA A 243 4.52 -39.09 5.31
C ALA A 243 5.16 -39.96 6.39
N ASP A 244 5.94 -40.97 5.98
CA ASP A 244 6.65 -41.86 6.91
C ASP A 244 7.72 -41.09 7.72
N ALA A 245 8.36 -40.10 7.10
CA ALA A 245 9.28 -39.16 7.74
C ALA A 245 9.01 -37.71 7.29
N PHE A 246 9.40 -36.74 8.13
CA PHE A 246 9.37 -35.34 7.76
C PHE A 246 10.50 -34.55 8.43
N TYR A 247 10.87 -33.42 7.84
CA TYR A 247 11.81 -32.47 8.44
C TYR A 247 11.07 -31.23 8.93
N THR A 248 11.38 -30.85 10.17
CA THR A 248 10.90 -29.61 10.77
C THR A 248 11.75 -28.42 10.34
N LYS A 249 11.29 -27.22 10.72
CA LYS A 249 12.10 -26.00 10.55
C LYS A 249 13.44 -26.11 11.27
N GLU A 250 13.46 -26.74 12.44
CA GLU A 250 14.65 -26.94 13.27
C GLU A 250 15.64 -27.93 12.64
N ASP A 251 15.13 -28.92 11.89
CA ASP A 251 15.97 -29.86 11.14
C ASP A 251 16.65 -29.23 9.93
N ASP A 252 16.12 -28.11 9.42
CA ASP A 252 16.50 -27.48 8.16
C ASP A 252 16.55 -28.50 7.00
N GLY A 253 15.36 -28.87 6.52
CA GLY A 253 15.20 -29.89 5.47
C GLY A 253 15.95 -29.65 4.17
N LEU A 254 16.42 -28.42 3.89
CA LEU A 254 17.28 -28.11 2.74
C LEU A 254 18.67 -28.74 2.87
N THR A 255 19.15 -28.90 4.11
CA THR A 255 20.49 -29.45 4.41
C THR A 255 20.50 -30.97 4.54
N LYS A 256 19.32 -31.58 4.63
CA LYS A 256 19.15 -33.02 4.85
C LYS A 256 19.10 -33.80 3.55
N GLN A 257 19.33 -35.10 3.67
CA GLN A 257 19.14 -36.04 2.57
C GLN A 257 17.64 -36.24 2.30
N TRP A 258 17.25 -36.21 1.03
CA TRP A 258 15.92 -36.57 0.57
C TRP A 258 15.96 -37.98 -0.01
N TYR A 259 14.88 -38.74 0.09
CA TYR A 259 14.84 -40.13 -0.40
C TYR A 259 13.42 -40.59 -0.72
N GLY A 260 13.32 -41.65 -1.52
CA GLY A 260 12.04 -42.31 -1.84
C GLY A 260 11.06 -41.38 -2.54
N ARG A 261 9.81 -41.39 -2.08
CA ARG A 261 8.66 -40.66 -2.62
C ARG A 261 8.41 -39.41 -1.81
N VAL A 262 8.65 -38.25 -2.42
CA VAL A 262 8.63 -36.96 -1.72
C VAL A 262 7.32 -36.21 -1.95
N TRP A 263 6.68 -35.77 -0.89
CA TRP A 263 5.67 -34.72 -0.95
C TRP A 263 6.29 -33.40 -0.51
N LEU A 264 6.03 -32.32 -1.21
CA LEU A 264 6.55 -31.01 -0.83
C LEU A 264 5.50 -29.91 -1.00
N ASN A 265 5.12 -29.29 0.11
CA ASN A 265 4.42 -28.01 0.16
C ASN A 265 5.29 -27.02 0.94
N PRO A 266 6.24 -26.32 0.30
CA PRO A 266 7.27 -25.56 0.98
C PRO A 266 6.73 -24.23 1.53
N PRO A 267 7.46 -23.56 2.44
CA PRO A 267 7.22 -22.16 2.77
C PRO A 267 7.29 -21.29 1.52
N TYR A 268 6.19 -20.61 1.19
CA TYR A 268 6.11 -19.82 -0.04
C TYR A 268 6.78 -18.44 0.05
N ALA A 269 7.28 -18.04 1.22
CA ALA A 269 8.00 -16.78 1.40
C ALA A 269 9.43 -16.87 0.85
N GLN A 270 9.95 -15.76 0.31
CA GLN A 270 11.37 -15.66 -0.04
C GLN A 270 12.23 -15.55 1.24
N PRO A 271 13.45 -16.13 1.28
CA PRO A 271 14.12 -16.84 0.19
C PRO A 271 13.74 -18.33 0.05
N LEU A 272 12.97 -18.88 1.01
CA LEU A 272 12.76 -20.32 1.17
C LEU A 272 12.14 -20.98 -0.07
N ILE A 273 11.13 -20.39 -0.70
CA ILE A 273 10.52 -20.97 -1.91
C ILE A 273 11.54 -21.16 -3.05
N ALA A 274 12.47 -20.23 -3.22
CA ALA A 274 13.50 -20.34 -4.23
C ALA A 274 14.54 -21.42 -3.87
N GLN A 275 14.92 -21.52 -2.60
CA GLN A 275 15.85 -22.53 -2.10
C GLN A 275 15.27 -23.94 -2.21
N PHE A 276 14.01 -24.15 -1.84
CA PHE A 276 13.34 -25.45 -2.01
C PHE A 276 13.17 -25.82 -3.49
N ALA A 277 12.85 -24.85 -4.36
CA ALA A 277 12.79 -25.10 -5.79
C ALA A 277 14.15 -25.52 -6.37
N GLU A 278 15.24 -24.89 -5.95
CA GLU A 278 16.60 -25.29 -6.31
C GLU A 278 16.94 -26.69 -5.78
N ALA A 279 16.58 -26.98 -4.53
CA ALA A 279 16.77 -28.30 -3.92
C ALA A 279 16.02 -29.40 -4.69
N VAL A 280 14.73 -29.21 -5.01
CA VAL A 280 13.95 -30.17 -5.82
C VAL A 280 14.65 -30.48 -7.13
N VAL A 281 15.02 -29.44 -7.90
CA VAL A 281 15.64 -29.62 -9.22
C VAL A 281 17.01 -30.29 -9.10
N GLY A 282 17.85 -29.83 -8.17
CA GLY A 282 19.19 -30.38 -7.97
C GLY A 282 19.17 -31.83 -7.50
N LYS A 283 18.38 -32.11 -6.46
CA LYS A 283 18.27 -33.43 -5.82
C LYS A 283 17.57 -34.46 -6.72
N PHE A 284 16.60 -34.05 -7.54
CA PHE A 284 16.02 -34.90 -8.58
C PHE A 284 17.06 -35.24 -9.66
N SER A 285 17.80 -34.23 -10.13
CA SER A 285 18.81 -34.41 -11.18
C SER A 285 19.97 -35.31 -10.73
N SER A 286 20.25 -35.36 -9.43
CA SER A 286 21.23 -36.27 -8.82
C SER A 286 20.64 -37.60 -8.36
N ALA A 287 19.36 -37.88 -8.66
CA ALA A 287 18.64 -39.08 -8.23
C ALA A 287 18.70 -39.35 -6.72
N GLU A 288 18.64 -38.29 -5.90
CA GLU A 288 18.62 -38.42 -4.44
C GLU A 288 17.30 -39.04 -3.93
N PHE A 289 16.20 -38.75 -4.62
CA PHE A 289 14.88 -39.32 -4.39
C PHE A 289 14.31 -39.89 -5.70
N GLU A 290 13.32 -40.78 -5.60
CA GLU A 290 12.77 -41.53 -6.74
C GLU A 290 11.74 -40.72 -7.52
N GLN A 291 10.85 -40.04 -6.79
CA GLN A 291 9.81 -39.19 -7.37
C GLN A 291 9.29 -38.16 -6.36
N ALA A 292 8.68 -37.09 -6.85
CA ALA A 292 8.06 -36.08 -6.01
C ALA A 292 6.78 -35.49 -6.61
N VAL A 293 5.84 -35.12 -5.73
CA VAL A 293 4.79 -34.14 -6.03
C VAL A 293 5.06 -32.87 -5.23
N VAL A 294 5.23 -31.75 -5.94
CA VAL A 294 5.56 -30.44 -5.37
C VAL A 294 4.40 -29.48 -5.61
N LEU A 295 3.80 -28.96 -4.54
CA LEU A 295 2.69 -28.02 -4.56
C LEU A 295 3.19 -26.60 -4.26
N VAL A 296 2.97 -25.68 -5.19
CA VAL A 296 3.42 -24.28 -5.08
C VAL A 296 2.42 -23.30 -5.68
N ASN A 297 2.56 -22.02 -5.37
CA ASN A 297 1.77 -20.97 -6.04
C ASN A 297 2.10 -20.87 -7.53
N ASN A 298 1.09 -20.54 -8.34
CA ASN A 298 1.22 -20.35 -9.78
C ASN A 298 1.92 -19.01 -10.12
N ALA A 299 3.24 -18.98 -9.93
CA ALA A 299 4.09 -17.81 -10.16
C ALA A 299 4.88 -17.95 -11.47
N THR A 300 4.18 -18.09 -12.59
CA THR A 300 4.75 -18.49 -13.90
C THR A 300 5.85 -17.57 -14.42
N ASP A 301 5.91 -16.33 -13.97
CA ASP A 301 6.94 -15.34 -14.34
C ASP A 301 8.25 -15.49 -13.54
N THR A 302 8.24 -16.25 -12.44
CA THR A 302 9.38 -16.36 -11.53
C THR A 302 10.42 -17.36 -12.01
N LYS A 303 11.70 -17.06 -11.75
CA LYS A 303 12.83 -17.97 -12.08
C LYS A 303 12.68 -19.34 -11.43
N TRP A 304 12.23 -19.40 -10.17
CA TRP A 304 12.13 -20.64 -9.40
C TRP A 304 11.04 -21.57 -9.93
N LEU A 305 9.88 -21.04 -10.37
CA LEU A 305 8.86 -21.88 -10.97
C LEU A 305 9.30 -22.32 -12.37
N GLN A 306 9.92 -21.41 -13.13
CA GLN A 306 10.45 -21.73 -14.46
C GLN A 306 11.52 -22.82 -14.43
N SER A 307 12.38 -22.88 -13.40
CA SER A 307 13.36 -23.97 -13.27
C SER A 307 12.70 -25.30 -12.95
N MET A 308 11.72 -25.34 -12.05
CA MET A 308 10.98 -26.57 -11.75
C MET A 308 10.14 -27.06 -12.94
N MET A 309 9.40 -26.17 -13.61
CA MET A 309 8.66 -26.47 -14.85
C MET A 309 9.57 -26.97 -15.98
N LYS A 310 10.87 -26.63 -15.92
CA LYS A 310 11.88 -27.11 -16.87
C LYS A 310 12.34 -28.54 -16.59
N ALA A 311 12.20 -29.01 -15.36
CA ALA A 311 12.71 -30.28 -14.88
C ALA A 311 11.60 -31.31 -14.58
N CYS A 312 10.38 -30.87 -14.25
CA CYS A 312 9.26 -31.77 -13.97
C CYS A 312 8.78 -32.53 -15.21
N SER A 313 8.24 -33.73 -14.99
CA SER A 313 7.65 -34.59 -16.02
C SER A 313 6.23 -34.15 -16.39
N ALA A 314 5.47 -33.67 -15.41
CA ALA A 314 4.11 -33.14 -15.61
C ALA A 314 3.77 -32.04 -14.60
N ALA A 315 2.78 -31.21 -14.93
CA ALA A 315 2.29 -30.13 -14.10
C ALA A 315 0.76 -30.05 -14.19
N CYS A 316 0.07 -30.00 -13.06
CA CYS A 316 -1.37 -29.75 -12.99
C CYS A 316 -1.64 -28.33 -12.51
N PHE A 317 -2.25 -27.51 -13.37
CA PHE A 317 -2.75 -26.18 -13.03
C PHE A 317 -4.14 -26.33 -12.43
N LEU A 318 -4.24 -26.17 -11.11
CA LEU A 318 -5.45 -26.48 -10.37
C LEU A 318 -6.59 -25.49 -10.71
N GLU A 319 -7.80 -26.02 -10.85
CA GLU A 319 -9.02 -25.25 -10.96
C GLU A 319 -9.45 -24.75 -9.57
N GLY A 320 -9.59 -23.43 -9.46
CA GLY A 320 -9.84 -22.78 -8.18
C GLY A 320 -8.58 -22.59 -7.34
N ARG A 321 -8.77 -22.14 -6.10
CA ARG A 321 -7.68 -21.84 -5.17
C ARG A 321 -7.78 -22.75 -3.95
N ILE A 322 -6.65 -23.28 -3.50
CA ILE A 322 -6.60 -24.14 -2.32
C ILE A 322 -6.93 -23.32 -1.07
N ARG A 323 -8.00 -23.71 -0.38
CA ARG A 323 -8.29 -23.24 0.98
C ARG A 323 -7.52 -24.13 1.94
N TYR A 324 -6.35 -23.67 2.38
CA TYR A 324 -5.54 -24.37 3.38
C TYR A 324 -6.29 -24.44 4.71
N LEU A 325 -6.04 -25.53 5.44
CA LEU A 325 -6.65 -25.80 6.72
C LEU A 325 -5.90 -25.05 7.83
N ASP A 326 -6.52 -24.92 8.99
CA ASP A 326 -5.85 -24.61 10.24
C ASP A 326 -5.49 -25.90 11.00
N LYS A 327 -4.91 -25.75 12.19
CA LYS A 327 -4.53 -26.88 13.07
C LYS A 327 -5.70 -27.75 13.53
N THR A 328 -6.94 -27.28 13.36
CA THR A 328 -8.17 -28.02 13.70
C THR A 328 -8.80 -28.71 12.49
N GLY A 329 -8.24 -28.49 11.30
CA GLY A 329 -8.75 -29.03 10.05
C GLY A 329 -9.79 -28.14 9.35
N GLU A 330 -10.04 -26.93 9.86
CA GLU A 330 -11.02 -26.00 9.28
C GLU A 330 -10.35 -25.04 8.27
N PRO A 331 -11.05 -24.63 7.19
CA PRO A 331 -10.48 -23.69 6.22
C PRO A 331 -10.10 -22.34 6.85
N LYS A 332 -8.81 -22.01 6.89
CA LYS A 332 -8.29 -20.82 7.60
C LYS A 332 -8.44 -19.51 6.80
N ASN A 333 -8.34 -19.59 5.47
CA ASN A 333 -8.02 -18.41 4.64
C ASN A 333 -8.84 -18.30 3.35
N SER A 334 -8.97 -17.05 2.86
CA SER A 334 -9.39 -16.72 1.50
C SER A 334 -8.15 -16.62 0.60
N PRO A 335 -7.75 -17.68 -0.13
CA PRO A 335 -6.52 -17.68 -0.90
C PRO A 335 -6.53 -16.62 -2.01
N ILE A 336 -5.43 -15.91 -2.14
CA ILE A 336 -5.22 -14.81 -3.11
C ILE A 336 -4.56 -15.28 -4.41
N GLN A 337 -3.95 -16.47 -4.43
CA GLN A 337 -3.19 -17.02 -5.54
C GLN A 337 -3.70 -18.42 -5.91
N GLY A 338 -3.59 -18.78 -7.19
CA GLY A 338 -3.80 -20.15 -7.65
C GLY A 338 -2.55 -21.00 -7.41
N GLN A 339 -2.69 -22.32 -7.53
CA GLN A 339 -1.64 -23.30 -7.25
C GLN A 339 -1.36 -24.17 -8.46
N VAL A 340 -0.15 -24.70 -8.52
CA VAL A 340 0.29 -25.72 -9.48
C VAL A 340 0.91 -26.88 -8.71
N ALA A 341 0.53 -28.10 -9.08
CA ALA A 341 1.16 -29.32 -8.59
C ALA A 341 2.11 -29.84 -9.69
N LEU A 342 3.39 -29.99 -9.35
CA LEU A 342 4.44 -30.42 -10.26
C LEU A 342 4.84 -31.85 -9.91
N TYR A 343 4.91 -32.72 -10.92
CA TYR A 343 5.33 -34.10 -10.75
C TYR A 343 6.70 -34.35 -11.34
N PHE A 344 7.58 -34.90 -10.51
CA PHE A 344 8.92 -35.35 -10.87
C PHE A 344 8.92 -36.87 -10.74
N GLY A 345 8.92 -37.59 -11.85
CA GLY A 345 8.82 -39.05 -11.83
C GLY A 345 8.42 -39.60 -13.19
N GLU A 346 8.29 -40.93 -13.30
CA GLU A 346 8.09 -41.60 -14.58
C GLU A 346 6.61 -41.91 -14.88
N ASP A 347 5.75 -42.05 -13.87
CA ASP A 347 4.33 -42.44 -14.06
C ASP A 347 3.42 -41.23 -14.35
N ILE A 348 3.66 -40.59 -15.51
CA ILE A 348 2.92 -39.41 -15.98
C ILE A 348 1.42 -39.72 -16.15
N GLN A 349 1.08 -40.93 -16.59
CA GLN A 349 -0.32 -41.32 -16.81
C GLN A 349 -1.07 -41.33 -15.49
N ARG A 350 -0.51 -41.96 -14.46
CA ARG A 350 -1.16 -41.99 -13.14
C ARG A 350 -1.26 -40.60 -12.52
N PHE A 351 -0.24 -39.75 -12.69
CA PHE A 351 -0.35 -38.34 -12.29
C PHE A 351 -1.51 -37.64 -13.02
N THR A 352 -1.64 -37.87 -14.33
CA THR A 352 -2.72 -37.30 -15.14
C THR A 352 -4.09 -37.76 -14.68
N ASP A 353 -4.25 -39.05 -14.41
CA ASP A 353 -5.52 -39.64 -13.97
C ASP A 353 -5.96 -39.09 -12.60
N GLU A 354 -5.01 -38.95 -11.65
CA GLU A 354 -5.31 -38.51 -10.29
C GLU A 354 -5.43 -37.00 -10.15
N PHE A 355 -4.52 -36.23 -10.76
CA PHE A 355 -4.54 -34.76 -10.65
C PHE A 355 -5.42 -34.08 -11.70
N GLY A 356 -5.77 -34.76 -12.79
CA GLY A 356 -6.74 -34.27 -13.77
C GLY A 356 -8.12 -33.98 -13.18
N ALA A 357 -8.47 -34.63 -12.06
CA ALA A 357 -9.68 -34.34 -11.30
C ALA A 357 -9.67 -32.95 -10.62
N PHE A 358 -8.50 -32.31 -10.50
CA PHE A 358 -8.34 -31.01 -9.85
C PHE A 358 -8.03 -29.86 -10.80
N GLY A 359 -7.78 -30.11 -12.08
CA GLY A 359 -7.40 -29.07 -13.04
C GLY A 359 -6.79 -29.61 -14.32
N VAL A 360 -6.18 -28.72 -15.09
CA VAL A 360 -5.59 -29.07 -16.40
C VAL A 360 -4.18 -29.58 -16.20
N VAL A 361 -3.92 -30.80 -16.67
CA VAL A 361 -2.59 -31.41 -16.65
C VAL A 361 -1.86 -31.15 -17.97
N MET A 362 -0.63 -30.70 -17.86
CA MET A 362 0.33 -30.57 -18.96
C MET A 362 1.50 -31.51 -18.69
N SER A 363 1.89 -32.31 -19.66
CA SER A 363 3.06 -33.18 -19.59
C SER A 363 4.00 -32.91 -20.77
N ARG A 364 5.23 -33.40 -20.66
CA ARG A 364 6.22 -33.33 -21.74
C ARG A 364 6.20 -34.54 -22.64
#